data_AF-A0ABD1RUL3-F1
#
_entry.id   AF-A0ABD1RUL3-F1
#
_cell.length_a   1.000
_cell.length_b   1.000
_cell.length_c   1.000
_cell.angle_alpha   90.00
_cell.angle_beta   90.00
_cell.angle_gamma   90.00
#
_symmetry.space_group_name_H-M   'P 1'
#
loop_
_entity.id
_entity.type
_entity.pdbx_description
1 polymer ?
#
loop_
_entity_poly.entity_id
_entity_poly.type
_entity_poly.pdbx_seq_one_letter_code
_entity_poly.pdbx_strand_id
1 'polypeptide(L)'
;MADQNKTPSHTWKEVFDVIGINLTLTREIRYPMVNATPFWDPNQPNQVAFSKDVHINLPGSKIKSFIRLYIPVDLPWKTKLPLIIYFHGGGFVSLSVANVEFHDHCNNLAARVRSVVASVEYRLAPEHPLPAAYEDALRAIHWIKSQALYSLHPDPWLHQFADFSRVFIMGESSGGNIAYHVALRASELDLEPMKIQGVLLDQPFFGGVERTSSELRLIEDPYLPLFMSDAYWSLALPFQANRDHEFCNPFIYGFDKVRRLPRWFVKDDEGDPLIDRSKEFVRMLELNKVPVVYRFNPGGFHGVELENNTAALAFFHDVKNFIYNTRAAED
;
A
#
# COMPACT_ATOMS: atom_id res chain seq x y z
N MET A 1 -19.87 32.52 21.63
CA MET A 1 -18.99 31.98 20.58
C MET A 1 -18.26 30.81 21.21
N ALA A 2 -18.67 29.58 20.88
CA ALA A 2 -18.01 28.38 21.38
C ALA A 2 -16.68 28.22 20.62
N ASP A 3 -15.62 27.95 21.36
CA ASP A 3 -14.26 27.73 20.87
C ASP A 3 -14.22 26.43 20.05
N GLN A 4 -14.49 26.51 18.74
CA GLN A 4 -14.57 25.36 17.82
C GLN A 4 -13.20 24.78 17.42
N ASN A 5 -12.11 25.21 18.05
CA ASN A 5 -10.75 24.82 17.68
C ASN A 5 -9.99 23.99 18.72
N LYS A 6 -10.66 23.44 19.74
CA LYS A 6 -10.01 22.48 20.65
C LYS A 6 -10.25 21.06 20.16
N THR A 7 -9.37 20.58 19.29
CA THR A 7 -9.10 19.15 19.13
C THR A 7 -8.92 18.55 20.54
N PRO A 8 -9.57 17.43 20.90
CA PRO A 8 -9.32 16.79 22.18
C PRO A 8 -7.81 16.53 22.34
N SER A 9 -7.27 16.95 23.48
CA SER A 9 -5.84 16.77 23.76
C SER A 9 -5.60 15.37 24.28
N HIS A 10 -5.11 14.49 23.41
CA HIS A 10 -4.63 13.16 23.80
C HIS A 10 -3.16 13.23 24.25
N THR A 11 -2.84 12.52 25.32
CA THR A 11 -1.48 12.34 25.80
C THR A 11 -0.75 11.28 24.98
N TRP A 12 0.59 11.37 24.91
CA TRP A 12 1.42 10.31 24.30
C TRP A 12 1.24 8.95 24.97
N LYS A 13 0.87 8.93 26.25
CA LYS A 13 0.53 7.69 26.95
C LYS A 13 -0.72 7.04 26.35
N GLU A 14 -1.80 7.79 26.17
CA GLU A 14 -3.04 7.28 25.56
C GLU A 14 -2.78 6.79 24.13
N VAL A 15 -1.99 7.53 23.35
CA VAL A 15 -1.57 7.10 22.01
C VAL A 15 -0.84 5.75 22.06
N PHE A 16 0.16 5.62 22.93
CA PHE A 16 0.94 4.40 23.11
C PHE A 16 0.11 3.21 23.60
N ASP A 17 -0.84 3.45 24.49
CA ASP A 17 -1.79 2.45 24.96
C ASP A 17 -2.70 1.98 23.80
N VAL A 18 -3.16 2.88 22.92
CA VAL A 18 -4.01 2.56 21.75
C VAL A 18 -3.23 1.80 20.66
N ILE A 19 -2.04 2.26 20.28
CA ILE A 19 -1.21 1.55 19.28
C ILE A 19 -0.62 0.25 19.83
N GLY A 20 -0.60 0.08 21.15
CA GLY A 20 -0.02 -1.06 21.82
C GLY A 20 1.50 -1.08 21.75
N ILE A 21 2.16 0.07 21.91
CA ILE A 21 3.63 0.18 21.95
C ILE A 21 4.02 0.69 23.33
N ASN A 22 4.83 -0.06 24.07
CA ASN A 22 5.31 0.39 25.37
C ASN A 22 6.52 1.34 25.25
N LEU A 23 6.96 1.90 26.38
CA LEU A 23 8.07 2.86 26.42
C LEU A 23 9.44 2.30 25.96
N THR A 24 9.55 0.98 25.82
CA THR A 24 10.73 0.31 25.23
C THR A 24 10.60 0.08 23.73
N LEU A 25 9.55 0.64 23.11
CA LEU A 25 9.17 0.44 21.71
C LEU A 25 8.79 -1.00 21.35
N THR A 26 8.41 -1.81 22.36
CA THR A 26 7.91 -3.16 22.10
C THR A 26 6.43 -3.11 21.76
N ARG A 27 6.02 -3.73 20.65
CA ARG A 27 4.60 -3.94 20.30
C ARG A 27 4.00 -5.04 21.19
N GLU A 28 3.01 -4.66 22.01
CA GLU A 28 2.31 -5.52 22.97
C GLU A 28 1.00 -6.07 22.39
N ILE A 29 0.31 -5.29 21.54
CA ILE A 29 -0.87 -5.78 20.82
C ILE A 29 -0.43 -6.75 19.73
N ARG A 30 -1.01 -7.95 19.75
CA ARG A 30 -0.84 -8.95 18.69
C ARG A 30 -2.13 -9.06 17.89
N TYR A 31 -2.12 -8.44 16.73
CA TYR A 31 -3.13 -8.68 15.70
C TYR A 31 -3.03 -10.13 15.21
N PRO A 32 -4.16 -10.79 14.87
CA PRO A 32 -4.14 -12.14 14.30
C PRO A 32 -3.24 -12.21 13.06
N MET A 33 -2.36 -13.21 13.03
CA MET A 33 -1.46 -13.46 11.91
C MET A 33 -1.59 -14.91 11.44
N VAL A 34 -1.33 -15.12 10.15
CA VAL A 34 -1.40 -16.42 9.49
C VAL A 34 -0.10 -16.72 8.75
N ASN A 35 0.26 -18.00 8.73
CA ASN A 35 1.36 -18.49 7.92
C ASN A 35 0.97 -18.50 6.44
N ALA A 36 1.96 -18.41 5.56
CA ALA A 36 1.74 -18.63 4.15
C ALA A 36 1.33 -20.08 3.86
N THR A 37 0.47 -20.28 2.87
CA THR A 37 -0.15 -21.56 2.52
C THR A 37 0.24 -21.95 1.09
N PRO A 38 1.42 -22.57 0.86
CA PRO A 38 1.98 -22.76 -0.49
C PRO A 38 1.40 -23.96 -1.25
N PHE A 39 0.56 -24.75 -0.59
CA PHE A 39 -0.12 -25.92 -1.13
C PHE A 39 -1.57 -25.93 -0.64
N TRP A 40 -2.36 -26.89 -1.10
CA TRP A 40 -3.73 -27.06 -0.66
C TRP A 40 -3.79 -27.40 0.83
N ASP A 41 -4.51 -26.61 1.62
CA ASP A 41 -4.81 -26.90 3.02
C ASP A 41 -6.24 -27.45 3.15
N PRO A 42 -6.43 -28.74 3.50
CA PRO A 42 -7.75 -29.32 3.72
C PRO A 42 -8.58 -28.60 4.80
N ASN A 43 -7.94 -27.84 5.69
CA ASN A 43 -8.62 -27.06 6.72
C ASN A 43 -9.11 -25.69 6.20
N GLN A 44 -8.75 -25.32 4.98
CA GLN A 44 -9.19 -24.11 4.28
C GLN A 44 -9.93 -24.48 2.99
N PRO A 45 -11.16 -25.01 3.07
CA PRO A 45 -11.88 -25.56 1.91
C PRO A 45 -12.18 -24.52 0.82
N ASN A 46 -12.10 -23.23 1.13
CA ASN A 46 -12.32 -22.11 0.21
C ASN A 46 -11.01 -21.41 -0.20
N GLN A 47 -9.88 -22.12 -0.20
CA GLN A 47 -8.59 -21.55 -0.58
C GLN A 47 -8.61 -21.07 -2.05
N VAL A 48 -8.57 -19.75 -2.24
CA VAL A 48 -8.63 -19.11 -3.57
C VAL A 48 -7.25 -18.82 -4.17
N ALA A 49 -6.21 -18.80 -3.34
CA ALA A 49 -4.82 -18.58 -3.74
C ALA A 49 -3.85 -19.44 -2.91
N PHE A 50 -2.68 -19.72 -3.48
CA PHE A 50 -1.51 -20.19 -2.73
C PHE A 50 -0.65 -18.99 -2.34
N SER A 51 -0.02 -19.08 -1.18
CA SER A 51 0.91 -18.06 -0.70
C SER A 51 2.22 -18.65 -0.19
N LYS A 52 3.33 -17.93 -0.36
CA LYS A 52 4.64 -18.33 0.20
C LYS A 52 5.50 -17.13 0.57
N ASP A 53 6.32 -17.29 1.59
CA ASP A 53 7.30 -16.28 1.98
C ASP A 53 8.63 -16.50 1.25
N VAL A 54 9.19 -15.43 0.72
CA VAL A 54 10.49 -15.41 0.05
C VAL A 54 11.36 -14.34 0.69
N HIS A 55 12.48 -14.77 1.28
CA HIS A 55 13.46 -13.86 1.85
C HIS A 55 14.29 -13.18 0.76
N ILE A 56 14.37 -11.86 0.80
CA ILE A 56 15.03 -11.03 -0.22
C ILE A 56 16.29 -10.35 0.34
N ASN A 57 16.95 -11.00 1.30
CA ASN A 57 18.12 -10.47 1.98
C ASN A 57 19.30 -10.35 1.01
N LEU A 58 19.94 -9.19 0.99
CA LEU A 58 21.21 -9.02 0.28
C LEU A 58 22.33 -9.74 1.04
N PRO A 59 23.32 -10.33 0.33
CA PRO A 59 24.50 -10.92 0.97
C PRO A 59 25.16 -9.93 1.94
N GLY A 60 25.35 -10.34 3.19
CA GLY A 60 25.96 -9.51 4.24
C GLY A 60 25.01 -8.52 4.93
N SER A 61 23.75 -8.38 4.48
CA SER A 61 22.75 -7.55 5.16
C SER A 61 22.24 -8.22 6.44
N LYS A 62 22.13 -7.44 7.52
CA LYS A 62 21.42 -7.85 8.75
C LYS A 62 19.92 -7.58 8.71
N ILE A 63 19.46 -6.83 7.70
CA ILE A 63 18.04 -6.52 7.50
C ILE A 63 17.36 -7.81 7.02
N LYS A 64 16.38 -8.28 7.80
CA LYS A 64 15.52 -9.39 7.43
C LYS A 64 14.34 -8.83 6.64
N SER A 65 14.44 -8.82 5.32
CA SER A 65 13.35 -8.44 4.42
C SER A 65 12.79 -9.68 3.75
N PHE A 66 11.47 -9.78 3.68
CA PHE A 66 10.81 -10.82 2.91
C PHE A 66 9.60 -10.24 2.17
N ILE A 67 9.20 -10.96 1.14
CA ILE A 67 7.94 -10.73 0.44
C ILE A 67 7.08 -11.97 0.59
N ARG A 68 5.77 -11.79 0.71
CA ARG A 68 4.81 -12.88 0.58
C ARG A 68 4.23 -12.86 -0.83
N LEU A 69 4.50 -13.91 -1.58
CA LEU A 69 3.96 -14.10 -2.92
C LEU A 69 2.61 -14.78 -2.84
N TYR A 70 1.69 -14.40 -3.73
CA TYR A 70 0.36 -14.99 -3.88
C TYR A 70 0.10 -15.32 -5.35
N ILE A 71 -0.44 -16.51 -5.61
CA ILE A 71 -0.88 -16.95 -6.94
C ILE A 71 -2.26 -17.58 -6.85
N PRO A 72 -3.17 -17.39 -7.83
CA PRO A 72 -4.45 -18.11 -7.87
C PRO A 72 -4.26 -19.63 -7.84
N VAL A 73 -5.19 -20.37 -7.23
CA VAL A 73 -5.14 -21.85 -7.23
C VAL A 73 -5.43 -22.44 -8.62
N ASP A 74 -6.27 -21.78 -9.41
CA ASP A 74 -6.71 -22.24 -10.73
C ASP A 74 -5.95 -21.51 -11.84
N LEU A 75 -4.70 -21.90 -12.08
CA LEU A 75 -3.85 -21.34 -13.14
C LEU A 75 -3.63 -22.35 -14.28
N PRO A 76 -4.08 -22.04 -15.51
CA PRO A 76 -3.71 -22.82 -16.67
C PRO A 76 -2.20 -22.77 -16.88
N TRP A 77 -1.61 -23.92 -17.20
CA TRP A 77 -0.19 -24.03 -17.53
C TRP A 77 0.23 -22.99 -18.59
N LYS A 78 1.36 -22.32 -18.36
CA LYS A 78 1.97 -21.28 -19.22
C LYS A 78 1.23 -19.93 -19.31
N THR A 79 0.23 -19.67 -18.48
CA THR A 79 -0.39 -18.33 -18.43
C THR A 79 0.48 -17.37 -17.62
N LYS A 80 0.91 -16.28 -18.27
CA LYS A 80 1.56 -15.14 -17.60
C LYS A 80 0.51 -14.10 -17.17
N LEU A 81 0.58 -13.69 -15.91
CA LEU A 81 -0.34 -12.76 -15.28
C LEU A 81 0.36 -11.46 -14.91
N PRO A 82 -0.37 -10.33 -14.85
CA PRO A 82 0.13 -9.10 -14.25
C PRO A 82 0.70 -9.34 -12.86
N LEU A 83 1.78 -8.62 -12.54
CA LEU A 83 2.39 -8.64 -11.21
C LEU A 83 1.98 -7.38 -10.45
N ILE A 84 1.40 -7.53 -9.28
CA ILE A 84 1.09 -6.43 -8.35
C ILE A 84 2.13 -6.48 -7.22
N ILE A 85 2.89 -5.40 -7.05
CA ILE A 85 3.73 -5.19 -5.87
C ILE A 85 2.87 -4.43 -4.86
N TYR A 86 2.55 -5.08 -3.74
CA TYR A 86 1.59 -4.59 -2.75
C TYR A 86 2.28 -4.15 -1.46
N PHE A 87 1.84 -3.03 -0.89
CA PHE A 87 2.25 -2.52 0.41
C PHE A 87 1.04 -2.39 1.32
N HIS A 88 1.11 -2.99 2.51
CA HIS A 88 0.03 -2.94 3.49
C HIS A 88 -0.09 -1.57 4.18
N GLY A 89 -1.25 -1.29 4.79
CA GLY A 89 -1.47 -0.13 5.65
C GLY A 89 -0.94 -0.31 7.07
N GLY A 90 -1.49 0.46 8.02
CA GLY A 90 -1.09 0.44 9.43
C GLY A 90 -0.26 1.65 9.87
N GLY A 91 -0.36 2.77 9.15
CA GLY A 91 0.21 4.06 9.55
C GLY A 91 1.74 4.05 9.65
N PHE A 92 2.43 3.16 8.93
CA PHE A 92 3.87 2.85 9.05
C PHE A 92 4.31 2.27 10.39
N VAL A 93 3.41 2.11 11.36
CA VAL A 93 3.74 1.78 12.75
C VAL A 93 3.31 0.38 13.14
N SER A 94 2.25 -0.12 12.50
CA SER A 94 1.60 -1.37 12.85
C SER A 94 1.37 -2.27 11.63
N LEU A 95 0.99 -3.52 11.92
CA LEU A 95 0.60 -4.55 10.96
C LEU A 95 1.77 -5.10 10.12
N SER A 96 1.49 -6.13 9.33
CA SER A 96 2.44 -6.99 8.64
C SER A 96 1.73 -7.67 7.46
N VAL A 97 2.50 -8.16 6.50
CA VAL A 97 1.98 -9.02 5.42
C VAL A 97 1.32 -10.31 5.93
N ALA A 98 1.62 -10.70 7.17
CA ALA A 98 1.08 -11.89 7.80
C ALA A 98 -0.24 -11.65 8.53
N ASN A 99 -0.67 -10.41 8.72
CA ASN A 99 -1.96 -10.12 9.34
C ASN A 99 -3.12 -10.67 8.50
N VAL A 100 -4.14 -11.22 9.17
CA VAL A 100 -5.25 -11.95 8.53
C VAL A 100 -5.92 -11.10 7.46
N GLU A 101 -6.23 -9.85 7.78
CA GLU A 101 -6.91 -8.90 6.90
C GLU A 101 -6.13 -8.65 5.60
N PHE A 102 -4.81 -8.41 5.68
CA PHE A 102 -3.98 -8.20 4.49
C PHE A 102 -3.65 -9.49 3.76
N HIS A 103 -3.54 -10.61 4.48
CA HIS A 103 -3.36 -11.92 3.89
C HIS A 103 -4.56 -12.32 3.03
N ASP A 104 -5.76 -12.20 3.59
CA ASP A 104 -7.02 -12.51 2.91
C ASP A 104 -7.31 -11.53 1.79
N HIS A 105 -6.99 -10.24 1.98
CA HIS A 105 -7.04 -9.26 0.90
C HIS A 105 -6.13 -9.67 -0.26
N CYS A 106 -4.86 -10.03 -0.01
CA CYS A 106 -3.92 -10.44 -1.07
C CYS A 106 -4.33 -11.77 -1.74
N ASN A 107 -4.87 -12.74 -0.98
CA ASN A 107 -5.43 -13.97 -1.54
C ASN A 107 -6.55 -13.66 -2.54
N ASN A 108 -7.50 -12.81 -2.14
CA ASN A 108 -8.62 -12.41 -2.98
C ASN A 108 -8.17 -11.54 -4.15
N LEU A 109 -7.23 -10.63 -3.94
CA LEU A 109 -6.64 -9.80 -4.99
C LEU A 109 -6.04 -10.68 -6.08
N ALA A 110 -5.17 -11.63 -5.71
CA ALA A 110 -4.59 -12.58 -6.65
C ALA A 110 -5.68 -13.33 -7.43
N ALA A 111 -6.65 -13.94 -6.75
CA ALA A 111 -7.68 -14.78 -7.35
C ALA A 111 -8.67 -14.01 -8.24
N ARG A 112 -9.18 -12.86 -7.77
CA ARG A 112 -10.27 -12.11 -8.43
C ARG A 112 -9.75 -11.27 -9.59
N VAL A 113 -8.60 -10.62 -9.41
CA VAL A 113 -7.93 -9.84 -10.46
C VAL A 113 -7.24 -10.75 -11.46
N ARG A 114 -6.88 -11.97 -11.06
CA ARG A 114 -6.02 -12.91 -11.80
C ARG A 114 -4.62 -12.33 -11.98
N SER A 115 -3.97 -12.01 -10.87
CA SER A 115 -2.62 -11.47 -10.81
C SER A 115 -1.71 -12.34 -9.93
N VAL A 116 -0.40 -12.22 -10.15
CA VAL A 116 0.57 -12.55 -9.10
C VAL A 116 0.65 -11.35 -8.17
N VAL A 117 0.61 -11.55 -6.86
CA VAL A 117 0.79 -10.47 -5.88
C VAL A 117 2.08 -10.71 -5.09
N ALA A 118 2.92 -9.70 -4.98
CA ALA A 118 4.10 -9.67 -4.13
C ALA A 118 3.89 -8.63 -3.02
N SER A 119 3.40 -9.08 -1.86
CA SER A 119 3.19 -8.24 -0.69
C SER A 119 4.50 -8.08 0.08
N VAL A 120 4.94 -6.84 0.31
CA VAL A 120 6.26 -6.53 0.86
C VAL A 120 6.17 -6.29 2.36
N GLU A 121 6.95 -7.04 3.14
CA GLU A 121 7.17 -6.74 4.55
C GLU A 121 8.25 -5.68 4.65
N TYR A 122 7.90 -4.53 5.23
CA TYR A 122 8.79 -3.38 5.38
C TYR A 122 9.00 -3.03 6.86
N ARG A 123 10.14 -2.43 7.17
CA ARG A 123 10.44 -1.97 8.53
C ARG A 123 9.45 -0.89 8.97
N LEU A 124 8.99 -1.01 10.22
CA LEU A 124 8.02 -0.11 10.83
C LEU A 124 8.69 0.97 11.70
N ALA A 125 8.03 2.11 11.79
CA ALA A 125 8.28 3.12 12.79
C ALA A 125 7.67 2.72 14.15
N PRO A 126 8.17 3.24 15.28
CA PRO A 126 9.25 4.23 15.41
C PRO A 126 10.67 3.66 15.39
N GLU A 127 10.86 2.34 15.38
CA GLU A 127 12.19 1.72 15.37
C GLU A 127 12.97 2.07 14.10
N HIS A 128 12.24 2.23 12.99
CA HIS A 128 12.77 2.59 11.69
C HIS A 128 11.88 3.65 11.03
N PRO A 129 12.05 4.94 11.38
CA PRO A 129 11.31 6.03 10.73
C PRO A 129 11.57 6.09 9.22
N LEU A 130 10.71 6.80 8.50
CA LEU A 130 10.88 7.08 7.07
C LEU A 130 12.24 7.77 6.83
N PRO A 131 12.98 7.39 5.78
CA PRO A 131 12.53 6.64 4.60
C PRO A 131 12.72 5.10 4.67
N ALA A 132 12.92 4.49 5.84
CA ALA A 132 13.25 3.06 5.94
C ALA A 132 12.27 2.13 5.20
N ALA A 133 10.96 2.37 5.33
CA ALA A 133 9.94 1.61 4.61
C ALA A 133 10.06 1.75 3.07
N TYR A 134 10.40 2.94 2.58
CA TYR A 134 10.62 3.18 1.16
C TYR A 134 11.89 2.50 0.63
N GLU A 135 12.95 2.45 1.43
CA GLU A 135 14.18 1.71 1.09
C GLU A 135 13.90 0.21 0.97
N ASP A 136 13.07 -0.34 1.85
CA ASP A 136 12.70 -1.76 1.83
C ASP A 136 11.82 -2.09 0.62
N ALA A 137 10.88 -1.20 0.29
CA ALA A 137 10.08 -1.30 -0.91
C ALA A 137 10.92 -1.22 -2.20
N LEU A 138 11.89 -0.30 -2.28
CA LEU A 138 12.83 -0.25 -3.41
C LEU A 138 13.70 -1.51 -3.50
N ARG A 139 14.13 -2.07 -2.36
CA ARG A 139 14.85 -3.34 -2.32
C ARG A 139 14.01 -4.48 -2.89
N ALA A 140 12.72 -4.55 -2.55
CA ALA A 140 11.80 -5.52 -3.12
C ALA A 140 11.66 -5.35 -4.64
N ILE A 141 11.51 -4.11 -5.14
CA ILE A 141 11.46 -3.83 -6.59
C ILE A 141 12.74 -4.30 -7.30
N HIS A 142 13.92 -4.01 -6.75
CA HIS A 142 15.19 -4.47 -7.32
C HIS A 142 15.31 -6.00 -7.31
N TRP A 143 14.87 -6.67 -6.24
CA TRP A 143 14.86 -8.12 -6.19
C TRP A 143 13.89 -8.71 -7.23
N ILE A 144 12.69 -8.14 -7.38
CA ILE A 144 11.72 -8.57 -8.41
C ILE A 144 12.30 -8.36 -9.81
N LYS A 145 12.97 -7.23 -10.08
CA LYS A 145 13.69 -6.99 -11.34
C LYS A 145 14.71 -8.11 -11.60
N SER A 146 15.48 -8.54 -10.60
CA SER A 146 16.48 -9.60 -10.80
C SER A 146 15.88 -10.95 -11.17
N GLN A 147 14.62 -11.22 -10.76
CA GLN A 147 13.86 -12.40 -11.17
C GLN A 147 13.50 -12.33 -12.68
N ALA A 148 13.21 -11.13 -13.20
CA ALA A 148 12.89 -10.92 -14.61
C ALA A 148 14.10 -11.18 -15.54
N LEU A 149 15.32 -11.00 -15.01
CA LEU A 149 16.57 -11.21 -15.75
C LEU A 149 16.98 -12.70 -15.85
N TYR A 150 16.18 -13.63 -15.30
CA TYR A 150 16.53 -15.06 -15.19
C TYR A 150 17.91 -15.28 -14.55
N SER A 151 18.31 -14.36 -13.66
CA SER A 151 19.57 -14.43 -12.95
C SER A 151 19.53 -15.52 -11.86
N LEU A 152 20.68 -15.74 -11.21
CA LEU A 152 20.93 -16.78 -10.18
C LEU A 152 19.69 -17.12 -9.34
N HIS A 153 19.11 -18.30 -9.57
CA HIS A 153 17.98 -18.90 -8.85
C HIS A 153 16.65 -18.13 -8.97
N PRO A 154 16.00 -18.15 -10.15
CA PRO A 154 14.70 -17.51 -10.31
C PRO A 154 13.65 -18.20 -9.43
N ASP A 155 12.85 -17.40 -8.72
CA ASP A 155 11.72 -17.93 -7.96
C ASP A 155 10.72 -18.63 -8.90
N PRO A 156 10.32 -19.88 -8.64
CA PRO A 156 9.50 -20.64 -9.59
C PRO A 156 8.13 -20.03 -9.84
N TRP A 157 7.52 -19.35 -8.87
CA TRP A 157 6.19 -18.75 -9.05
C TRP A 157 6.27 -17.50 -9.92
N LEU A 158 7.25 -16.62 -9.68
CA LEU A 158 7.46 -15.45 -10.51
C LEU A 158 7.91 -15.86 -11.92
N HIS A 159 8.86 -16.79 -12.02
CA HIS A 159 9.34 -17.33 -13.29
C HIS A 159 8.24 -17.98 -14.12
N GLN A 160 7.32 -18.72 -13.51
CA GLN A 160 6.27 -19.44 -14.21
C GLN A 160 5.05 -18.56 -14.52
N PHE A 161 4.65 -17.68 -13.60
CA PHE A 161 3.35 -17.03 -13.65
C PHE A 161 3.39 -15.50 -13.80
N ALA A 162 4.48 -14.80 -13.47
CA ALA A 162 4.52 -13.34 -13.56
C ALA A 162 4.91 -12.83 -14.96
N ASP A 163 4.17 -11.85 -15.47
CA ASP A 163 4.48 -11.03 -16.63
C ASP A 163 5.20 -9.74 -16.18
N PHE A 164 6.52 -9.71 -16.28
CA PHE A 164 7.32 -8.55 -15.88
C PHE A 164 7.14 -7.33 -16.79
N SER A 165 6.48 -7.46 -17.95
CA SER A 165 6.10 -6.31 -18.78
C SER A 165 4.83 -5.62 -18.28
N ARG A 166 4.10 -6.25 -17.35
CA ARG A 166 2.83 -5.79 -16.77
C ARG A 166 2.89 -5.72 -15.25
N VAL A 167 3.78 -4.87 -14.73
CA VAL A 167 3.91 -4.64 -13.28
C VAL A 167 3.09 -3.45 -12.82
N PHE A 168 2.42 -3.59 -11.69
CA PHE A 168 1.64 -2.55 -11.04
C PHE A 168 2.13 -2.37 -9.60
N ILE A 169 2.20 -1.13 -9.14
CA ILE A 169 2.54 -0.81 -7.75
C ILE A 169 1.26 -0.40 -7.04
N MET A 170 0.97 -1.01 -5.90
CA MET A 170 -0.29 -0.84 -5.19
C MET A 170 -0.08 -0.77 -3.68
N GLY A 171 -0.93 -0.04 -2.99
CA GLY A 171 -1.03 -0.15 -1.54
C GLY A 171 -2.23 0.57 -0.97
N GLU A 172 -2.51 0.25 0.29
CA GLU A 172 -3.63 0.78 1.07
C GLU A 172 -3.10 1.67 2.21
N SER A 173 -3.72 2.81 2.48
CA SER A 173 -3.32 3.72 3.57
C SER A 173 -1.83 4.11 3.52
N SER A 174 -1.05 3.82 4.57
CA SER A 174 0.41 4.03 4.56
C SER A 174 1.10 3.26 3.44
N GLY A 175 0.58 2.10 3.06
CA GLY A 175 1.01 1.35 1.88
C GLY A 175 0.74 2.09 0.58
N GLY A 176 -0.38 2.81 0.48
CA GLY A 176 -0.66 3.72 -0.64
C GLY A 176 0.35 4.87 -0.70
N ASN A 177 0.73 5.42 0.45
CA ASN A 177 1.81 6.40 0.51
C ASN A 177 3.17 5.81 0.07
N ILE A 178 3.52 4.60 0.52
CA ILE A 178 4.71 3.87 0.06
C ILE A 178 4.65 3.68 -1.45
N ALA A 179 3.53 3.20 -1.98
CA ALA A 179 3.30 2.97 -3.40
C ALA A 179 3.56 4.23 -4.23
N TYR A 180 3.02 5.38 -3.81
CA TYR A 180 3.27 6.68 -4.44
C TYR A 180 4.78 7.01 -4.47
N HIS A 181 5.41 7.08 -3.30
CA HIS A 181 6.81 7.52 -3.17
C HIS A 181 7.80 6.58 -3.85
N VAL A 182 7.56 5.28 -3.77
CA VAL A 182 8.42 4.26 -4.36
C VAL A 182 8.25 4.20 -5.87
N ALA A 183 7.03 4.36 -6.40
CA ALA A 183 6.84 4.41 -7.84
C ALA A 183 7.58 5.61 -8.46
N LEU A 184 7.55 6.78 -7.81
CA LEU A 184 8.32 7.94 -8.24
C LEU A 184 9.83 7.65 -8.28
N ARG A 185 10.39 7.09 -7.20
CA ARG A 185 11.82 6.71 -7.15
C ARG A 185 12.16 5.64 -8.19
N ALA A 186 11.29 4.65 -8.36
CA ALA A 186 11.47 3.57 -9.33
C ALA A 186 11.45 4.08 -10.78
N SER A 187 10.70 5.15 -11.08
CA SER A 187 10.67 5.79 -12.40
C SER A 187 11.99 6.47 -12.81
N GLU A 188 12.93 6.62 -11.88
CA GLU A 188 14.27 7.17 -12.11
C GLU A 188 15.33 6.07 -12.31
N LEU A 189 14.94 4.80 -12.15
CA LEU A 189 15.81 3.64 -12.28
C LEU A 189 15.64 3.01 -13.66
N ASP A 190 16.71 2.39 -14.16
CA ASP A 190 16.57 1.39 -15.22
C ASP A 190 15.95 0.13 -14.61
N LEU A 191 14.76 -0.25 -15.07
CA LEU A 191 14.04 -1.44 -14.62
C LEU A 191 13.97 -2.55 -15.67
N GLU A 192 14.52 -2.36 -16.87
CA GLU A 192 14.40 -3.37 -17.94
C GLU A 192 14.95 -4.75 -17.51
N PRO A 193 14.26 -5.85 -17.86
CA PRO A 193 13.09 -5.93 -18.74
C PRO A 193 11.73 -5.68 -18.05
N MET A 194 11.73 -5.31 -16.77
CA MET A 194 10.52 -5.05 -15.99
C MET A 194 9.92 -3.68 -16.31
N LYS A 195 8.60 -3.61 -16.51
CA LYS A 195 7.88 -2.37 -16.84
C LYS A 195 6.72 -2.11 -15.89
N ILE A 196 6.74 -0.96 -15.23
CA ILE A 196 5.64 -0.46 -14.40
C ILE A 196 4.59 0.14 -15.33
N GLN A 197 3.41 -0.45 -15.38
CA GLN A 197 2.27 -0.06 -16.23
C GLN A 197 1.25 0.84 -15.51
N GLY A 198 1.32 0.92 -14.17
CA GLY A 198 0.48 1.84 -13.41
C GLY A 198 0.69 1.75 -11.90
N VAL A 199 0.16 2.75 -11.21
CA VAL A 199 0.17 2.85 -9.75
C VAL A 199 -1.26 2.93 -9.24
N LEU A 200 -1.61 2.10 -8.26
CA LEU A 200 -2.94 2.06 -7.65
C LEU A 200 -2.83 2.47 -6.18
N LEU A 201 -3.53 3.53 -5.81
CA LEU A 201 -3.57 4.07 -4.46
C LEU A 201 -4.96 3.84 -3.88
N ASP A 202 -5.05 3.05 -2.82
CA ASP A 202 -6.27 2.86 -2.03
C ASP A 202 -6.14 3.66 -0.74
N GLN A 203 -6.98 4.67 -0.57
CA GLN A 203 -7.02 5.55 0.61
C GLN A 203 -5.62 6.05 1.03
N PRO A 204 -4.78 6.56 0.11
CA PRO A 204 -3.38 6.83 0.40
C PRO A 204 -3.22 7.77 1.59
N PHE A 205 -2.38 7.36 2.55
CA PHE A 205 -2.11 8.15 3.75
C PHE A 205 -1.23 9.35 3.41
N PHE A 206 -1.87 10.41 2.92
CA PHE A 206 -1.31 11.74 2.74
C PHE A 206 -1.80 12.64 3.88
N GLY A 207 -1.04 13.68 4.17
CA GLY A 207 -1.38 14.65 5.20
C GLY A 207 -0.86 16.04 4.88
N GLY A 208 -0.83 16.87 5.89
CA GLY A 208 -0.40 18.27 5.83
C GLY A 208 -0.66 18.96 7.16
N VAL A 209 0.07 20.02 7.46
CA VAL A 209 -0.17 20.78 8.71
C VAL A 209 -1.56 21.40 8.71
N GLU A 210 -1.93 22.08 7.61
CA GLU A 210 -3.28 22.60 7.38
C GLU A 210 -4.27 21.44 7.18
N ARG A 211 -5.39 21.45 7.91
CA ARG A 211 -6.39 20.37 7.83
C ARG A 211 -7.35 20.58 6.67
N THR A 212 -7.73 19.48 6.05
CA THR A 212 -8.85 19.42 5.09
C THR A 212 -10.20 19.47 5.80
N SER A 213 -11.28 19.64 5.02
CA SER A 213 -12.63 19.64 5.58
C SER A 213 -13.05 18.26 6.06
N SER A 214 -12.65 17.18 5.36
CA SER A 214 -12.90 15.80 5.80
C SER A 214 -12.19 15.47 7.12
N GLU A 215 -10.92 15.84 7.28
CA GLU A 215 -10.16 15.65 8.52
C GLU A 215 -10.85 16.31 9.73
N LEU A 216 -11.40 17.52 9.57
CA LEU A 216 -12.11 18.23 10.65
C LEU A 216 -13.50 17.67 10.90
N ARG A 217 -14.21 17.26 9.85
CA ARG A 217 -15.55 16.66 9.95
C ARG A 217 -15.52 15.30 10.64
N LEU A 218 -14.44 14.54 10.45
CA LEU A 218 -14.26 13.17 10.91
C LEU A 218 -13.18 13.08 12.00
N ILE A 219 -13.14 14.08 12.90
CA ILE A 219 -12.09 14.20 13.92
C ILE A 219 -12.02 13.00 14.89
N GLU A 220 -13.19 12.44 15.24
CA GLU A 220 -13.38 11.25 16.08
C GLU A 220 -13.71 10.00 15.25
N ASP A 221 -13.22 9.92 14.01
CA ASP A 221 -13.50 8.75 13.16
C ASP A 221 -13.15 7.43 13.87
N PRO A 222 -14.02 6.41 13.84
CA PRO A 222 -13.78 5.17 14.59
C PRO A 222 -12.66 4.30 14.01
N TYR A 223 -12.23 4.54 12.76
CA TYR A 223 -11.21 3.75 12.08
C TYR A 223 -9.86 4.49 12.00
N LEU A 224 -9.88 5.79 11.69
CA LEU A 224 -8.71 6.65 11.64
C LEU A 224 -8.95 8.00 12.33
N PRO A 225 -9.10 8.04 13.67
CA PRO A 225 -9.32 9.29 14.36
C PRO A 225 -8.12 10.22 14.20
N LEU A 226 -8.38 11.53 14.17
CA LEU A 226 -7.37 12.51 13.74
C LEU A 226 -6.13 12.52 14.64
N PHE A 227 -6.31 12.29 15.95
CA PHE A 227 -5.19 12.21 16.90
C PHE A 227 -4.28 11.00 16.63
N MET A 228 -4.84 9.89 16.12
CA MET A 228 -4.06 8.70 15.73
C MET A 228 -3.30 8.95 14.43
N SER A 229 -3.92 9.63 13.47
CA SER A 229 -3.22 10.07 12.26
C SER A 229 -2.00 10.93 12.61
N ASP A 230 -2.15 11.90 13.52
CA ASP A 230 -1.05 12.75 13.97
C ASP A 230 0.04 11.97 14.70
N ALA A 231 -0.35 11.00 15.53
CA ALA A 231 0.58 10.11 16.22
C ALA A 231 1.40 9.28 15.22
N TYR A 232 0.75 8.63 14.25
CA TYR A 232 1.43 7.85 13.21
C TYR A 232 2.43 8.70 12.45
N TRP A 233 2.04 9.91 12.02
CA TRP A 233 2.98 10.80 11.34
C TRP A 233 4.15 11.23 12.22
N SER A 234 3.88 11.55 13.48
CA SER A 234 4.92 11.97 14.43
C SER A 234 5.94 10.86 14.72
N LEU A 235 5.52 9.59 14.68
CA LEU A 235 6.40 8.43 14.84
C LEU A 235 7.14 8.07 13.53
N ALA A 236 6.47 8.22 12.40
CA ALA A 236 6.99 7.80 11.10
C ALA A 236 7.92 8.83 10.44
N LEU A 237 7.73 10.12 10.68
CA LEU A 237 8.53 11.16 10.04
C LEU A 237 9.97 11.23 10.61
N PRO A 238 10.93 11.75 9.82
CA PRO A 238 12.26 12.04 10.32
C PRO A 238 12.23 12.93 11.57
N PHE A 239 13.23 12.79 12.44
CA PHE A 239 13.33 13.60 13.65
C PHE A 239 13.25 15.10 13.32
N GLN A 240 12.39 15.84 14.05
CA GLN A 240 12.08 17.27 13.86
C GLN A 240 11.30 17.64 12.59
N ALA A 241 10.93 16.69 11.73
CA ALA A 241 10.03 16.97 10.62
C ALA A 241 8.59 17.18 11.12
N ASN A 242 7.83 18.02 10.41
CA ASN A 242 6.39 18.20 10.63
C ASN A 242 5.60 17.57 9.48
N ARG A 243 4.27 17.66 9.54
CA ARG A 243 3.37 17.08 8.53
C ARG A 243 3.44 17.73 7.15
N ASP A 244 4.22 18.80 6.96
CA ASP A 244 4.50 19.39 5.64
C ASP A 244 5.81 18.85 5.01
N HIS A 245 6.45 17.88 5.65
CA HIS A 245 7.53 17.10 5.05
C HIS A 245 7.02 16.33 3.82
N GLU A 246 7.84 16.20 2.77
CA GLU A 246 7.47 15.60 1.47
C GLU A 246 6.88 14.18 1.58
N PHE A 247 7.25 13.44 2.63
CA PHE A 247 6.75 12.09 2.90
C PHE A 247 5.28 12.08 3.34
N CYS A 248 4.85 13.11 4.07
CA CYS A 248 3.48 13.27 4.55
C CYS A 248 2.65 14.08 3.57
N ASN A 249 3.16 15.24 3.15
CA ASN A 249 2.46 16.17 2.30
C ASN A 249 3.09 16.18 0.90
N PRO A 250 2.57 15.37 -0.05
CA PRO A 250 3.09 15.36 -1.40
C PRO A 250 2.74 16.65 -2.16
N PHE A 251 1.90 17.54 -1.61
CA PHE A 251 1.34 18.71 -2.31
C PHE A 251 2.29 19.92 -2.35
N ILE A 252 3.37 19.89 -1.56
CA ILE A 252 4.29 21.02 -1.38
C ILE A 252 5.47 21.01 -2.37
N TYR A 253 5.87 19.84 -2.86
CA TYR A 253 7.07 19.66 -3.67
C TYR A 253 6.72 19.20 -5.10
N GLY A 254 7.57 19.55 -6.07
CA GLY A 254 7.26 19.46 -7.51
C GLY A 254 6.71 18.12 -8.01
N PHE A 255 5.74 18.20 -8.92
CA PHE A 255 4.95 17.06 -9.42
C PHE A 255 5.47 16.46 -10.73
N ASP A 256 6.58 16.95 -11.27
CA ASP A 256 7.01 16.55 -12.61
C ASP A 256 7.31 15.05 -12.73
N LYS A 257 7.66 14.41 -11.61
CA LYS A 257 7.93 12.97 -11.58
C LYS A 257 6.69 12.12 -11.80
N VAL A 258 5.48 12.59 -11.46
CA VAL A 258 4.25 11.79 -11.66
C VAL A 258 3.95 11.50 -13.13
N ARG A 259 4.48 12.34 -14.05
CA ARG A 259 4.38 12.17 -15.51
C ARG A 259 5.27 11.05 -16.06
N ARG A 260 6.24 10.57 -15.28
CA ARG A 260 7.11 9.46 -15.69
C ARG A 260 6.42 8.10 -15.57
N LEU A 261 5.29 8.04 -14.87
CA LEU A 261 4.51 6.83 -14.68
C LEU A 261 3.32 6.81 -15.65
N PRO A 262 2.96 5.66 -16.25
CA PRO A 262 2.01 5.65 -17.37
C PRO A 262 0.59 6.05 -17.00
N ARG A 263 0.08 5.58 -15.86
CA ARG A 263 -1.27 5.87 -15.38
C ARG A 263 -1.43 5.59 -13.89
N TRP A 264 -2.42 6.28 -13.31
CA TRP A 264 -2.75 6.20 -11.89
C TRP A 264 -4.17 5.70 -11.68
N PHE A 265 -4.39 4.96 -10.62
CA PHE A 265 -5.69 4.66 -10.06
C PHE A 265 -5.74 5.19 -8.63
N VAL A 266 -6.79 5.93 -8.27
CA VAL A 266 -6.99 6.43 -6.90
C VAL A 266 -8.39 6.08 -6.45
N LYS A 267 -8.50 5.29 -5.38
CA LYS A 267 -9.78 4.99 -4.74
C LYS A 267 -9.79 5.51 -3.32
N ASP A 268 -10.93 6.01 -2.90
CA ASP A 268 -11.19 6.49 -1.54
C ASP A 268 -12.71 6.56 -1.30
N ASP A 269 -13.16 6.81 -0.07
CA ASP A 269 -14.58 6.84 0.31
C ASP A 269 -14.91 8.09 1.13
N GLU A 270 -16.12 8.64 0.99
CA GLU A 270 -16.51 9.90 1.67
C GLU A 270 -16.50 9.85 3.21
N GLY A 271 -16.55 8.63 3.77
CA GLY A 271 -16.42 8.34 5.20
C GLY A 271 -14.97 8.20 5.68
N ASP A 272 -13.97 8.31 4.81
CA ASP A 272 -12.56 8.36 5.19
C ASP A 272 -12.13 9.81 5.51
N PRO A 273 -11.47 10.09 6.65
CA PRO A 273 -10.83 11.38 6.92
C PRO A 273 -9.90 11.89 5.81
N LEU A 274 -9.29 10.99 5.02
CA LEU A 274 -8.28 11.29 4.00
C LEU A 274 -8.86 11.64 2.61
N ILE A 275 -10.17 11.48 2.40
CA ILE A 275 -10.81 11.65 1.08
C ILE A 275 -10.48 12.97 0.38
N ASP A 276 -10.43 14.08 1.12
CA ASP A 276 -10.10 15.38 0.53
C ASP A 276 -8.64 15.41 0.01
N ARG A 277 -7.70 14.72 0.67
CA ARG A 277 -6.32 14.58 0.20
C ARG A 277 -6.24 13.76 -1.09
N SER A 278 -7.01 12.69 -1.18
CA SER A 278 -7.11 11.89 -2.40
C SER A 278 -7.72 12.69 -3.56
N LYS A 279 -8.74 13.50 -3.29
CA LYS A 279 -9.33 14.43 -4.27
C LYS A 279 -8.34 15.52 -4.70
N GLU A 280 -7.59 16.09 -3.77
CA GLU A 280 -6.51 17.05 -4.06
C GLU A 280 -5.47 16.42 -4.99
N PHE A 281 -5.06 15.19 -4.70
CA PHE A 281 -4.10 14.45 -5.54
C PHE A 281 -4.64 14.16 -6.94
N VAL A 282 -5.87 13.68 -7.06
CA VAL A 282 -6.51 13.45 -8.37
C VAL A 282 -6.61 14.75 -9.16
N ARG A 283 -7.06 15.84 -8.54
CA ARG A 283 -7.12 17.17 -9.18
C ARG A 283 -5.75 17.62 -9.66
N MET A 284 -4.71 17.36 -8.88
CA MET A 284 -3.33 17.65 -9.29
C MET A 284 -2.91 16.84 -10.51
N LEU A 285 -3.22 15.54 -10.59
CA LEU A 285 -2.95 14.72 -11.77
C LEU A 285 -3.70 15.25 -13.01
N GLU A 286 -4.99 15.58 -12.86
CA GLU A 286 -5.82 16.12 -13.95
C GLU A 286 -5.28 17.45 -14.48
N LEU A 287 -4.99 18.41 -13.60
CA LEU A 287 -4.41 19.72 -13.97
C LEU A 287 -3.07 19.57 -14.70
N ASN A 288 -2.30 18.53 -14.35
CA ASN A 288 -1.02 18.23 -14.96
C ASN A 288 -1.11 17.31 -16.19
N LYS A 289 -2.34 16.97 -16.62
CA LYS A 289 -2.64 16.07 -17.76
C LYS A 289 -2.03 14.68 -17.63
N VAL A 290 -1.96 14.17 -16.40
CA VAL A 290 -1.51 12.80 -16.12
C VAL A 290 -2.72 11.87 -16.14
N PRO A 291 -2.68 10.74 -16.90
CA PRO A 291 -3.80 9.80 -16.93
C PRO A 291 -4.11 9.23 -15.54
N VAL A 292 -5.33 9.49 -15.07
CA VAL A 292 -5.83 9.00 -13.79
C VAL A 292 -7.24 8.43 -13.96
N VAL A 293 -7.47 7.28 -13.35
CA VAL A 293 -8.81 6.71 -13.10
C VAL A 293 -9.06 6.85 -11.61
N TYR A 294 -10.22 7.35 -11.21
CA TYR A 294 -10.54 7.46 -9.79
C TYR A 294 -11.93 6.91 -9.44
N ARG A 295 -12.08 6.52 -8.19
CA ARG A 295 -13.30 5.99 -7.57
C ARG A 295 -13.47 6.58 -6.18
N PHE A 296 -14.42 7.51 -6.05
CA PHE A 296 -14.80 8.08 -4.76
C PHE A 296 -16.21 7.61 -4.43
N ASN A 297 -16.33 6.66 -3.49
CA ASN A 297 -17.63 6.09 -3.18
C ASN A 297 -18.34 6.90 -2.07
N PRO A 298 -19.68 7.02 -2.13
CA PRO A 298 -20.44 7.58 -1.03
C PRO A 298 -20.42 6.64 0.19
N GLY A 299 -20.30 7.19 1.38
CA GLY A 299 -20.22 6.41 2.62
C GLY A 299 -18.83 5.78 2.81
N GLY A 300 -18.78 4.52 3.25
CA GLY A 300 -17.52 3.82 3.53
C GLY A 300 -16.83 4.30 4.81
N PHE A 301 -15.58 3.86 4.98
CA PHE A 301 -14.68 4.23 6.07
C PHE A 301 -13.24 3.86 5.69
N HIS A 302 -12.25 4.29 6.47
CA HIS A 302 -10.84 3.96 6.23
C HIS A 302 -10.59 2.45 6.34
N GLY A 303 -10.07 1.82 5.28
CA GLY A 303 -9.81 0.38 5.21
C GLY A 303 -11.05 -0.48 4.93
N VAL A 304 -12.12 0.08 4.36
CA VAL A 304 -13.42 -0.62 4.20
C VAL A 304 -13.33 -1.94 3.42
N GLU A 305 -12.41 -2.07 2.46
CA GLU A 305 -12.16 -3.30 1.70
C GLU A 305 -11.60 -4.45 2.52
N LEU A 306 -11.02 -4.17 3.68
CA LEU A 306 -10.47 -5.18 4.58
C LEU A 306 -11.55 -5.84 5.44
N GLU A 307 -12.67 -5.15 5.68
CA GLU A 307 -13.74 -5.62 6.56
C GLU A 307 -15.07 -5.90 5.83
N ASN A 308 -15.33 -5.24 4.71
CA ASN A 308 -16.59 -5.34 3.99
C ASN A 308 -16.44 -6.08 2.65
N ASN A 309 -16.98 -7.30 2.58
CA ASN A 309 -16.91 -8.14 1.37
C ASN A 309 -17.52 -7.49 0.12
N THR A 310 -18.58 -6.69 0.24
CA THR A 310 -19.19 -6.03 -0.93
C THR A 310 -18.28 -4.93 -1.47
N ALA A 311 -17.70 -4.11 -0.59
CA ALA A 311 -16.71 -3.10 -0.96
C ALA A 311 -15.47 -3.77 -1.59
N ALA A 312 -14.94 -4.82 -0.96
CA ALA A 312 -13.81 -5.58 -1.46
C ALA A 312 -14.04 -6.13 -2.88
N LEU A 313 -15.22 -6.74 -3.14
CA LEU A 313 -15.55 -7.27 -4.45
C LEU A 313 -15.66 -6.19 -5.52
N ALA A 314 -16.23 -5.03 -5.19
CA ALA A 314 -16.28 -3.88 -6.09
C ALA A 314 -14.88 -3.35 -6.39
N PHE A 315 -14.04 -3.22 -5.36
CA PHE A 315 -12.65 -2.80 -5.48
C PHE A 315 -11.84 -3.74 -6.38
N PHE A 316 -11.89 -5.06 -6.16
CA PHE A 316 -11.18 -6.02 -7.01
C PHE A 316 -11.66 -5.96 -8.47
N HIS A 317 -12.94 -5.68 -8.71
CA HIS A 317 -13.45 -5.47 -10.06
C HIS A 317 -12.87 -4.21 -10.71
N ASP A 318 -12.79 -3.09 -9.98
CA ASP A 318 -12.17 -1.85 -10.48
C ASP A 318 -10.67 -2.01 -10.72
N VAL A 319 -9.93 -2.65 -9.81
CA VAL A 319 -8.50 -2.98 -9.98
C VAL A 319 -8.30 -3.84 -11.23
N LYS A 320 -9.13 -4.87 -11.42
CA LYS A 320 -9.07 -5.73 -12.61
C LYS A 320 -9.33 -4.95 -13.88
N ASN A 321 -10.34 -4.09 -13.89
CA ASN A 321 -10.63 -3.24 -15.03
C ASN A 321 -9.47 -2.30 -15.32
N PHE A 322 -8.88 -1.66 -14.31
CA PHE A 322 -7.70 -0.82 -14.48
C PHE A 322 -6.52 -1.59 -15.06
N ILE A 323 -6.25 -2.82 -14.59
CA ILE A 323 -5.09 -3.62 -15.02
C ILE A 323 -5.25 -4.20 -16.43
N TYR A 324 -6.46 -4.61 -16.82
CA TYR A 324 -6.72 -5.29 -18.09
C TYR A 324 -7.30 -4.40 -19.19
N ASN A 325 -7.98 -3.30 -18.88
CA ASN A 325 -8.48 -2.37 -19.88
C ASN A 325 -7.40 -1.33 -20.19
N THR A 326 -6.52 -1.66 -21.12
CA THR A 326 -5.49 -0.77 -21.65
C THR A 326 -6.02 0.10 -22.78
N ARG A 327 -7.29 0.57 -22.74
CA ARG A 327 -7.70 1.57 -23.74
C ARG A 327 -6.73 2.74 -23.59
N ALA A 328 -5.88 2.89 -24.61
CA ALA A 328 -5.06 4.05 -24.77
C ALA A 328 -5.97 5.25 -24.62
N ALA A 329 -5.49 6.28 -23.94
CA ALA A 329 -6.05 7.61 -24.12
C ALA A 329 -5.81 8.01 -25.59
N GLU A 330 -6.64 7.47 -26.48
CA GLU A 330 -6.90 7.94 -27.83
C GLU A 330 -8.26 8.63 -27.74
N ASP A 331 -8.21 9.94 -27.50
CA ASP A 331 -8.83 10.98 -28.34
C ASP A 331 -8.45 12.37 -27.82
#